data_AF-A0A7X7SJH1-F1
#
_entry.id   AF-A0A7X7SJH1-F1
#
_cell.length_a   1.000
_cell.length_b   1.000
_cell.length_c   1.000
_cell.angle_alpha   90.00
_cell.angle_beta   90.00
_cell.angle_gamma   90.00
#
_symmetry.space_group_name_H-M   'P 1'
#
loop_
_entity.id
_entity.type
_entity.pdbx_description
1 polymer ?
#
loop_
_entity_poly.entity_id
_entity_poly.type
_entity_poly.pdbx_seq_one_letter_code
_entity_poly.pdbx_strand_id
1 'polypeptide(L)'
;MSEQSAVPFLRVTEIFHSIQGESTWAGVPCTFVRLTGCPLRCVWCDTEYAFHGGEKMSLDEIVERVREIGTPVVELTGGEPLIHRNAFVLVERLLDDGFTVLVETSGAVDIAPLDPRAHRIMDLKCPGSGESDRNLWSNLAHLTERDEIKFVISDRADYEWARSVIREHGLDDRVRAGTLRALLFSPVWDAVEWRDLAEWILEDRLPARFQLQLHKLIWGANVPGV
;
A
#
# COMPACT_ATOMS: atom_id res chain seq x y z
N MET A 1 21.48 -35.77 11.20
CA MET A 1 20.05 -35.42 11.32
C MET A 1 19.85 -34.20 10.44
N SER A 2 19.27 -34.39 9.26
CA SER A 2 18.96 -33.29 8.35
C SER A 2 17.89 -32.41 9.00
N GLU A 3 18.20 -31.15 9.27
CA GLU A 3 17.17 -30.12 9.50
C GLU A 3 16.26 -30.13 8.26
N GLN A 4 15.04 -30.65 8.41
CA GLN A 4 14.00 -30.40 7.42
C GLN A 4 13.72 -28.90 7.51
N SER A 5 14.24 -28.11 6.55
CA SER A 5 13.89 -26.70 6.45
C SER A 5 12.37 -26.62 6.31
N ALA A 6 11.69 -26.00 7.26
CA ALA A 6 10.25 -25.82 7.18
C ALA A 6 9.90 -25.12 5.86
N VAL A 7 8.90 -25.63 5.15
CA VAL A 7 8.43 -25.04 3.89
C VAL A 7 8.08 -23.57 4.13
N PRO A 8 8.64 -22.62 3.34
CA PRO A 8 8.33 -21.19 3.47
C PRO A 8 6.83 -20.96 3.32
N PHE A 9 6.26 -20.16 4.23
CA PHE A 9 4.84 -19.88 4.28
C PHE A 9 4.55 -18.43 4.60
N LEU A 10 3.33 -18.00 4.30
CA LEU A 10 2.72 -16.75 4.76
C LEU A 10 1.39 -17.04 5.44
N ARG A 11 0.94 -16.14 6.31
CA ARG A 11 -0.44 -16.13 6.81
C ARG A 11 -1.25 -15.21 5.92
N VAL A 12 -2.25 -15.76 5.25
CA VAL A 12 -3.06 -15.08 4.26
C VAL A 12 -4.47 -14.94 4.80
N THR A 13 -4.97 -13.72 4.86
CA THR A 13 -6.35 -13.42 5.25
C THR A 13 -7.29 -13.74 4.09
N GLU A 14 -6.93 -13.33 2.87
CA GLU A 14 -7.73 -13.57 1.67
C GLU A 14 -6.89 -13.42 0.39
N ILE A 15 -7.30 -14.15 -0.66
CA ILE A 15 -6.86 -13.94 -2.04
C ILE A 15 -8.10 -13.81 -2.90
N PHE A 16 -8.28 -12.66 -3.54
CA PHE A 16 -9.49 -12.35 -4.30
C PHE A 16 -9.19 -11.52 -5.55
N HIS A 17 -10.18 -11.43 -6.43
CA HIS A 17 -10.09 -10.70 -7.68
C HIS A 17 -11.03 -9.50 -7.62
N SER A 18 -10.50 -8.29 -7.85
CA SER A 18 -11.31 -7.09 -7.94
C SER A 18 -10.66 -6.02 -8.84
N ILE A 19 -11.07 -4.77 -8.69
CA ILE A 19 -10.44 -3.60 -9.30
C ILE A 19 -9.61 -2.89 -8.25
N GLN A 20 -8.39 -2.50 -8.59
CA GLN A 20 -7.58 -1.61 -7.77
C GLN A 20 -8.38 -0.32 -7.49
N GLY A 21 -8.59 -0.04 -6.20
CA GLY A 21 -9.41 1.08 -5.75
C GLY A 21 -8.64 2.39 -5.60
N GLU A 22 -7.32 2.33 -5.48
CA GLU A 22 -6.45 3.45 -5.11
C GLU A 22 -5.17 3.51 -5.99
N SER A 23 -4.30 4.48 -5.74
CA SER A 23 -3.03 4.76 -6.45
C SER A 23 -3.20 5.17 -7.92
N THR A 24 -2.08 5.30 -8.66
CA THR A 24 -2.14 5.48 -10.12
C THR A 24 -2.67 4.25 -10.87
N TRP A 25 -2.87 3.13 -10.17
CA TRP A 25 -3.45 1.90 -10.69
C TRP A 25 -4.98 1.80 -10.52
N ALA A 26 -5.62 2.80 -9.91
CA ALA A 26 -7.06 2.81 -9.70
C ALA A 26 -7.85 2.53 -11.00
N GLY A 27 -8.77 1.56 -10.96
CA GLY A 27 -9.58 1.13 -12.11
C GLY A 27 -9.07 -0.13 -12.84
N VAL A 28 -7.90 -0.65 -12.48
CA VAL A 28 -7.30 -1.84 -13.14
C VAL A 28 -7.73 -3.15 -12.46
N PRO A 29 -8.13 -4.21 -13.20
CA PRO A 29 -8.34 -5.55 -12.65
C PRO A 29 -7.08 -6.10 -11.97
N CYS A 30 -7.23 -6.55 -10.73
CA CYS A 30 -6.12 -6.88 -9.84
C CYS A 30 -6.46 -8.09 -8.96
N THR A 31 -5.52 -9.03 -8.85
CA THR A 31 -5.54 -10.06 -7.81
C THR A 31 -4.95 -9.49 -6.53
N PHE A 32 -5.72 -9.46 -5.45
CA PHE A 32 -5.24 -9.05 -4.15
C PHE A 32 -4.80 -10.27 -3.35
N VAL A 33 -3.63 -10.18 -2.73
CA VAL A 33 -3.11 -11.12 -1.73
C VAL A 33 -3.00 -10.35 -0.42
N ARG A 34 -3.96 -10.55 0.49
CA ARG A 34 -4.00 -9.84 1.77
C ARG A 34 -3.36 -10.69 2.87
N LEU A 35 -2.23 -10.25 3.40
CA LEU A 35 -1.52 -10.91 4.49
C LEU A 35 -2.10 -10.55 5.87
N THR A 36 -1.85 -11.43 6.84
CA THR A 36 -2.33 -11.28 8.21
C THR A 36 -1.26 -10.72 9.14
N GLY A 37 -1.58 -9.64 9.84
CA GLY A 37 -0.80 -9.06 10.93
C GLY A 37 -0.26 -7.68 10.62
N CYS A 38 -0.43 -6.71 11.53
CA CYS A 38 0.10 -5.36 11.40
C CYS A 38 0.71 -4.90 12.73
N PRO A 39 1.88 -4.24 12.75
CA PRO A 39 2.43 -3.67 13.97
C PRO A 39 1.81 -2.31 14.35
N LEU A 40 0.98 -1.72 13.49
CA LEU A 40 0.33 -0.43 13.70
C LEU A 40 -1.13 -0.61 14.14
N ARG A 41 -1.70 0.39 14.81
CA ARG A 41 -3.11 0.49 15.22
C ARG A 41 -3.67 1.85 14.83
N CYS A 42 -3.61 2.13 13.52
CA CYS A 42 -4.11 3.39 12.96
C CYS A 42 -5.57 3.61 13.37
N VAL A 43 -5.91 4.84 13.77
CA VAL A 43 -7.25 5.20 14.30
C VAL A 43 -8.40 4.87 13.34
N TRP A 44 -8.16 4.89 12.03
CA TRP A 44 -9.15 4.64 10.98
C TRP A 44 -8.80 3.42 10.11
N CYS A 45 -8.18 2.39 10.69
CA CYS A 45 -7.89 1.18 9.94
C CYS A 45 -9.19 0.53 9.44
N ASP A 46 -9.36 0.41 8.12
CA ASP A 46 -10.52 -0.25 7.50
C ASP A 46 -10.34 -1.78 7.35
N THR A 47 -9.17 -2.29 7.74
CA THR A 47 -8.79 -3.70 7.58
C THR A 47 -8.36 -4.33 8.91
N GLU A 48 -9.00 -3.94 10.03
CA GLU A 48 -8.68 -4.51 11.36
C GLU A 48 -8.86 -6.04 11.41
N TYR A 49 -9.76 -6.59 10.57
CA TYR A 49 -9.97 -8.03 10.43
C TYR A 49 -8.72 -8.79 9.96
N ALA A 50 -7.78 -8.11 9.30
CA ALA A 50 -6.50 -8.70 8.89
C ALA A 50 -5.43 -8.68 9.99
N PHE A 51 -5.71 -8.20 11.22
CA PHE A 51 -4.73 -8.23 12.31
C PHE A 51 -4.50 -9.63 12.90
N HIS A 52 -5.48 -10.53 12.78
CA HIS A 52 -5.46 -11.86 13.38
C HIS A 52 -6.10 -12.91 12.47
N GLY A 53 -5.87 -14.19 12.77
CA GLY A 53 -6.40 -15.30 11.98
C GLY A 53 -5.53 -15.65 10.77
N GLY A 54 -6.17 -15.72 9.60
CA GLY A 54 -5.55 -16.11 8.34
C GLY A 54 -5.21 -17.60 8.24
N GLU A 55 -5.15 -18.08 7.01
CA GLU A 55 -4.71 -19.42 6.67
C GLU A 55 -3.20 -19.44 6.44
N LYS A 56 -2.54 -20.49 6.92
CA LYS A 56 -1.13 -20.72 6.62
C LYS A 56 -1.03 -21.34 5.23
N MET A 57 -0.53 -20.59 4.26
CA MET A 57 -0.31 -21.03 2.89
C MET A 57 1.19 -21.04 2.58
N SER A 58 1.65 -22.09 1.90
CA SER A 58 2.96 -22.12 1.28
C SER A 58 3.04 -21.10 0.14
N LEU A 59 4.26 -20.71 -0.23
CA LEU A 59 4.44 -19.79 -1.35
C LEU A 59 3.95 -20.38 -2.69
N ASP A 60 4.07 -21.69 -2.86
CA ASP A 60 3.62 -22.39 -4.07
C ASP A 60 2.10 -22.34 -4.20
N GLU A 61 1.36 -22.59 -3.11
CA GLU A 61 -0.10 -22.48 -3.07
C GLU A 61 -0.59 -21.06 -3.39
N ILE A 62 0.10 -20.03 -2.88
CA ILE A 62 -0.27 -18.63 -3.16
C ILE A 62 -0.05 -18.31 -4.64
N VAL A 63 1.11 -18.67 -5.21
CA VAL A 63 1.43 -18.43 -6.63
C VAL A 63 0.45 -19.18 -7.53
N GLU A 64 0.14 -20.44 -7.23
CA GLU A 64 -0.86 -21.22 -7.98
C GLU A 64 -2.22 -20.54 -7.95
N ARG A 65 -2.68 -20.08 -6.77
CA ARG A 65 -3.96 -19.39 -6.65
C ARG A 65 -4.01 -18.08 -7.44
N VAL A 66 -2.91 -17.31 -7.45
CA VAL A 66 -2.79 -16.09 -8.24
C VAL A 66 -2.87 -16.40 -9.75
N ARG A 67 -2.17 -17.46 -10.20
CA ARG A 67 -2.21 -17.92 -11.60
C ARG A 67 -3.60 -18.37 -12.03
N GLU A 68 -4.34 -19.06 -11.16
CA GLU A 68 -5.72 -19.49 -11.42
C GLU A 68 -6.68 -18.31 -11.65
N ILE A 69 -6.50 -17.21 -10.92
CA ILE A 69 -7.30 -15.99 -11.11
C ILE A 69 -6.97 -15.33 -12.44
N GLY A 70 -5.70 -15.34 -12.84
CA GLY A 70 -5.29 -15.01 -14.21
C GLY A 70 -5.33 -13.52 -14.58
N THR A 71 -5.24 -12.62 -13.60
CA THR A 71 -5.03 -11.19 -13.90
C THR A 71 -3.54 -10.83 -13.94
N PRO A 72 -3.13 -9.89 -14.82
CA PRO A 72 -1.72 -9.54 -14.97
C PRO A 72 -1.18 -8.69 -13.81
N VAL A 73 -2.05 -8.08 -13.00
CA VAL A 73 -1.67 -7.20 -11.88
C VAL A 73 -2.00 -7.92 -10.57
N VAL A 74 -1.03 -7.95 -9.67
CA VAL A 74 -1.17 -8.56 -8.34
C VAL A 74 -0.78 -7.54 -7.29
N GLU A 75 -1.64 -7.29 -6.33
CA GLU A 75 -1.32 -6.46 -5.17
C GLU A 75 -1.08 -7.34 -3.94
N LEU A 76 0.12 -7.22 -3.38
CA LEU A 76 0.42 -7.72 -2.04
C LEU A 76 0.15 -6.62 -1.02
N THR A 77 -0.75 -6.91 -0.09
CA THR A 77 -1.21 -5.99 0.97
C THR A 77 -1.46 -6.78 2.26
N GLY A 78 -2.19 -6.23 3.22
CA GLY A 78 -2.57 -6.92 4.45
C GLY A 78 -2.65 -5.99 5.64
N GLY A 79 -2.75 -6.56 6.85
CA GLY A 79 -1.86 -5.97 7.84
C GLY A 79 -0.43 -5.89 7.24
N GLU A 80 0.41 -4.95 7.65
CA GLU A 80 1.72 -4.65 7.03
C GLU A 80 2.44 -5.84 6.37
N PRO A 81 2.46 -5.97 5.02
CA PRO A 81 3.00 -7.17 4.38
C PRO A 81 4.50 -7.35 4.61
N LEU A 82 5.25 -6.26 4.79
CA LEU A 82 6.71 -6.31 4.88
C LEU A 82 7.25 -6.76 6.24
N ILE A 83 6.39 -6.96 7.27
CA ILE A 83 6.83 -7.67 8.49
C ILE A 83 7.16 -9.14 8.22
N HIS A 84 6.69 -9.69 7.10
CA HIS A 84 6.89 -11.08 6.75
C HIS A 84 8.09 -11.25 5.81
N ARG A 85 9.16 -11.90 6.28
CA ARG A 85 10.35 -12.17 5.43
C ARG A 85 10.05 -12.93 4.14
N ASN A 86 9.04 -13.80 4.15
CA ASN A 86 8.66 -14.56 2.97
C ASN A 86 7.82 -13.72 1.96
N ALA A 87 7.38 -12.51 2.31
CA ALA A 87 6.70 -11.60 1.39
C ALA A 87 7.65 -11.15 0.27
N PHE A 88 8.91 -10.84 0.61
CA PHE A 88 9.94 -10.50 -0.38
C PHE A 88 10.15 -11.63 -1.39
N VAL A 89 10.22 -12.88 -0.92
CA VAL A 89 10.36 -14.07 -1.78
C VAL A 89 9.11 -14.29 -2.65
N LEU A 90 7.91 -14.04 -2.12
CA LEU A 90 6.67 -14.13 -2.91
C LEU A 90 6.67 -13.09 -4.04
N VAL A 91 7.06 -11.84 -3.74
CA VAL A 91 7.12 -10.76 -4.73
C VAL A 91 8.09 -11.11 -5.86
N GLU A 92 9.30 -11.58 -5.53
CA GLU A 92 10.27 -12.04 -6.53
C GLU A 92 9.70 -13.13 -7.45
N ARG A 93 9.05 -14.15 -6.88
CA ARG A 93 8.43 -15.24 -7.66
C ARG A 93 7.33 -14.75 -8.59
N LEU A 94 6.46 -13.86 -8.11
CA LEU A 94 5.39 -13.31 -8.94
C LEU A 94 5.95 -12.44 -10.07
N LEU A 95 6.99 -11.65 -9.81
CA LEU A 95 7.68 -10.87 -10.84
C LEU A 95 8.35 -11.78 -11.89
N ASP A 96 8.98 -12.87 -11.47
CA ASP A 96 9.63 -13.83 -12.37
C ASP A 96 8.62 -14.60 -13.24
N ASP A 97 7.40 -14.78 -12.74
CA ASP A 97 6.26 -15.31 -13.49
C ASP A 97 5.65 -14.29 -14.49
N GLY A 98 6.14 -13.05 -14.52
CA GLY A 98 5.71 -12.01 -15.44
C GLY A 98 4.52 -11.18 -14.97
N PHE A 99 4.09 -11.31 -13.71
CA PHE A 99 3.08 -10.42 -13.15
C PHE A 99 3.64 -9.01 -12.92
N THR A 100 2.75 -8.01 -13.03
CA THR A 100 3.00 -6.68 -12.46
C THR A 100 2.63 -6.73 -10.98
N VAL A 101 3.60 -6.54 -10.09
CA VAL A 101 3.38 -6.66 -8.65
C VAL A 101 3.35 -5.28 -8.00
N LEU A 102 2.24 -4.97 -7.33
CA LEU A 102 2.07 -3.81 -6.45
C LEU A 102 2.26 -4.24 -5.00
N VAL A 103 2.87 -3.39 -4.19
CA VAL A 103 3.02 -3.61 -2.75
C VAL A 103 2.56 -2.38 -1.98
N GLU A 104 1.44 -2.50 -1.28
CA GLU A 104 0.94 -1.50 -0.35
C GLU A 104 1.58 -1.71 1.03
N THR A 105 2.30 -0.69 1.54
CA THR A 105 3.01 -0.76 2.82
C THR A 105 2.84 0.53 3.61
N SER A 106 2.88 0.45 4.95
CA SER A 106 2.80 1.59 5.85
C SER A 106 4.07 2.44 5.93
N GLY A 107 5.17 2.01 5.31
CA GLY A 107 6.46 2.68 5.43
C GLY A 107 7.10 2.58 6.83
N ALA A 108 6.55 1.76 7.74
CA ALA A 108 7.10 1.52 9.07
C ALA A 108 8.13 0.38 9.12
N VAL A 109 8.33 -0.33 8.01
CA VAL A 109 9.29 -1.43 7.84
C VAL A 109 10.25 -1.07 6.72
N ASP A 110 11.50 -1.53 6.79
CA ASP A 110 12.50 -1.32 5.76
C ASP A 110 12.08 -1.93 4.42
N ILE A 111 11.98 -1.09 3.39
CA ILE A 111 11.58 -1.48 2.04
C ILE A 111 12.78 -1.86 1.15
N ALA A 112 14.02 -1.65 1.60
CA ALA A 112 15.22 -1.91 0.82
C ALA A 112 15.35 -3.36 0.28
N PRO A 113 14.92 -4.41 1.02
CA PRO A 113 14.98 -5.78 0.52
C PRO A 113 13.97 -6.10 -0.58
N LEU A 114 13.01 -5.21 -0.85
CA LEU A 114 11.97 -5.45 -1.86
C LEU A 114 12.54 -5.29 -3.27
N ASP A 115 12.29 -6.27 -4.13
CA ASP A 115 12.73 -6.26 -5.54
C ASP A 115 12.32 -4.94 -6.24
N PRO A 116 13.28 -4.19 -6.83
CA PRO A 116 13.01 -2.88 -7.44
C PRO A 116 12.12 -2.94 -8.70
N ARG A 117 11.79 -4.13 -9.23
CA ARG A 117 10.79 -4.28 -10.29
C ARG A 117 9.36 -4.09 -9.78
N ALA A 118 9.11 -4.32 -8.48
CA ALA A 118 7.79 -4.10 -7.88
C ALA A 118 7.44 -2.61 -7.80
N HIS A 119 6.15 -2.31 -7.86
CA HIS A 119 5.62 -0.97 -7.61
C HIS A 119 5.31 -0.82 -6.13
N ARG A 120 6.00 0.10 -5.44
CA ARG A 120 5.77 0.38 -4.02
C ARG A 120 4.78 1.50 -3.88
N ILE A 121 3.71 1.26 -3.13
CA ILE A 121 2.74 2.28 -2.72
C ILE A 121 2.90 2.42 -1.22
N MET A 122 3.71 3.40 -0.81
CA MET A 122 4.09 3.60 0.59
C MET A 122 3.20 4.68 1.22
N ASP A 123 2.40 4.28 2.20
CA ASP A 123 1.52 5.18 2.94
C ASP A 123 2.22 5.79 4.15
N LEU A 124 2.71 7.03 4.01
CA LEU A 124 3.27 7.79 5.12
C LEU A 124 2.15 8.22 6.06
N LYS A 125 2.24 7.74 7.30
CA LYS A 125 1.20 7.91 8.30
C LYS A 125 1.16 9.35 8.81
N CYS A 126 0.08 10.05 8.52
CA CYS A 126 -0.18 11.39 9.04
C CYS A 126 -0.47 11.34 10.57
N PRO A 127 -0.29 12.45 11.31
CA PRO A 127 -0.50 12.50 12.76
C PRO A 127 -1.86 11.99 13.23
N GLY A 128 -2.94 12.30 12.51
CA GLY A 128 -4.28 11.84 12.88
C GLY A 128 -4.38 10.31 12.97
N SER A 129 -3.52 9.57 12.27
CA SER A 129 -3.52 8.10 12.31
C SER A 129 -3.13 7.57 13.69
N GLY A 130 -2.47 8.39 14.51
CA GLY A 130 -1.85 7.98 15.78
C GLY A 130 -0.51 7.26 15.60
N GLU A 131 -0.03 7.07 14.37
CA GLU A 131 1.13 6.22 14.06
C GLU A 131 2.23 6.96 13.29
N SER A 132 2.19 8.29 13.21
CA SER A 132 3.17 9.08 12.44
C SER A 132 4.62 8.92 12.90
N ASP A 133 4.84 8.64 14.19
CA ASP A 133 6.17 8.35 14.75
C ASP A 133 6.76 7.01 14.27
N ARG A 134 5.94 6.15 13.64
CA ARG A 134 6.37 4.86 13.08
C ARG A 134 6.96 4.98 11.69
N ASN A 135 6.81 6.12 11.01
CA ASN A 135 7.35 6.33 9.67
C ASN A 135 8.87 6.15 9.66
N LEU A 136 9.37 5.22 8.84
CA LEU A 136 10.79 4.98 8.70
C LEU A 136 11.36 5.82 7.55
N TRP A 137 11.85 7.02 7.87
CA TRP A 137 12.30 8.01 6.88
C TRP A 137 13.41 7.54 5.93
N SER A 138 14.23 6.55 6.32
CA SER A 138 15.25 5.96 5.44
C SER A 138 14.65 5.31 4.20
N ASN A 139 13.38 4.88 4.25
CA ASN A 139 12.67 4.31 3.10
C ASN A 139 12.59 5.27 1.92
N LEU A 140 12.58 6.59 2.15
CA LEU A 140 12.52 7.57 1.06
C LEU A 140 13.68 7.41 0.07
N ALA A 141 14.87 6.98 0.53
CA ALA A 141 16.04 6.77 -0.33
C ALA A 141 15.92 5.54 -1.25
N HIS A 142 14.98 4.63 -0.97
CA HIS A 142 14.79 3.39 -1.73
C HIS A 142 13.67 3.48 -2.78
N LEU A 143 12.88 4.55 -2.75
CA LEU A 143 11.83 4.80 -3.73
C LEU A 143 12.42 5.21 -5.09
N THR A 144 11.74 4.81 -6.16
CA THR A 144 12.14 4.98 -7.56
C THR A 144 11.06 5.71 -8.38
N GLU A 145 11.29 5.91 -9.67
CA GLU A 145 10.32 6.47 -10.63
C GLU A 145 9.03 5.65 -10.79
N ARG A 146 9.00 4.42 -10.25
CA ARG A 146 7.85 3.51 -10.27
C ARG A 146 6.96 3.64 -9.05
N ASP A 147 7.47 4.26 -8.00
CA ASP A 147 6.93 4.18 -6.65
C ASP A 147 6.11 5.41 -6.29
N GLU A 148 5.11 5.21 -5.45
CA GLU A 148 4.12 6.20 -5.07
C GLU A 148 4.16 6.39 -3.55
N ILE A 149 3.99 7.64 -3.10
CA ILE A 149 3.80 7.94 -1.68
C ILE A 149 2.35 8.36 -1.49
N LYS A 150 1.66 7.69 -0.57
CA LYS A 150 0.29 7.97 -0.18
C LYS A 150 0.24 8.69 1.16
N PHE A 151 -0.67 9.66 1.26
CA PHE A 151 -1.06 10.32 2.48
C PHE A 151 -2.57 10.18 2.64
N VAL A 152 -2.98 9.53 3.74
CA VAL A 152 -4.39 9.47 4.14
C VAL A 152 -4.67 10.63 5.10
N ILE A 153 -5.61 11.50 4.73
CA ILE A 153 -5.84 12.80 5.37
C ILE A 153 -7.16 12.78 6.14
N SER A 154 -7.12 12.93 7.47
CA SER A 154 -8.34 13.01 8.30
C SER A 154 -8.87 14.42 8.51
N ASP A 155 -8.03 15.44 8.37
CA ASP A 155 -8.39 16.83 8.59
C ASP A 155 -7.36 17.80 7.96
N ARG A 156 -7.53 19.10 8.23
CA ARG A 156 -6.60 20.14 7.75
C ARG A 156 -5.20 20.02 8.38
N ALA A 157 -5.07 19.53 9.61
CA ALA A 157 -3.76 19.40 10.26
C ALA A 157 -2.93 18.30 9.59
N ASP A 158 -3.55 17.17 9.24
CA ASP A 158 -2.92 16.12 8.42
C ASP A 158 -2.49 16.64 7.06
N TYR A 159 -3.32 17.45 6.39
CA TYR A 159 -2.97 18.08 5.12
C TYR A 159 -1.74 18.99 5.25
N GLU A 160 -1.73 19.87 6.26
CA GLU A 160 -0.62 20.79 6.52
C GLU A 160 0.68 20.03 6.83
N TRP A 161 0.58 18.94 7.59
CA TRP A 161 1.70 18.04 7.88
C TRP A 161 2.21 17.35 6.61
N ALA A 162 1.32 16.78 5.79
CA ALA A 162 1.70 16.13 4.54
C ALA A 162 2.40 17.13 3.61
N ARG A 163 1.87 18.36 3.52
CA ARG A 163 2.49 19.45 2.78
C ARG A 163 3.88 19.78 3.30
N SER A 164 4.08 19.89 4.62
CA SER A 164 5.41 20.19 5.17
C SER A 164 6.41 19.08 4.89
N VAL A 165 6.01 17.81 5.06
CA VAL A 165 6.84 16.62 4.75
C VAL A 165 7.27 16.60 3.29
N ILE A 166 6.34 16.88 2.38
CA ILE A 166 6.63 16.95 0.93
C ILE A 166 7.73 17.97 0.64
N ARG A 167 7.64 19.16 1.24
CA ARG A 167 8.61 20.24 1.03
C ARG A 167 9.95 19.95 1.69
N GLU A 168 9.93 19.46 2.92
CA GLU A 168 11.14 19.16 3.70
C GLU A 168 12.00 18.08 3.02
N HIS A 169 11.35 17.03 2.50
CA HIS A 169 12.03 15.91 1.85
C HIS A 169 12.16 16.06 0.33
N GLY A 170 11.76 17.21 -0.25
CA GLY A 170 11.84 17.48 -1.68
C GLY A 170 11.06 16.48 -2.54
N LEU A 171 9.96 15.92 -2.01
CA LEU A 171 9.19 14.88 -2.71
C LEU A 171 8.51 15.43 -3.96
N ASP A 172 8.11 16.70 -3.94
CA ASP A 172 7.51 17.37 -5.09
C ASP A 172 8.54 17.60 -6.21
N ASP A 173 9.78 17.91 -5.87
CA ASP A 173 10.87 17.99 -6.84
C ASP A 173 11.18 16.63 -7.47
N ARG A 174 11.12 15.55 -6.67
CA ARG A 174 11.25 14.18 -7.19
C ARG A 174 10.15 13.82 -8.19
N VAL A 175 8.91 14.20 -7.92
CA VAL A 175 7.80 13.99 -8.88
C VAL A 175 8.06 14.78 -10.17
N ARG A 176 8.46 16.06 -10.08
CA ARG A 176 8.77 16.88 -11.27
C ARG A 176 9.95 16.35 -12.07
N ALA A 177 10.97 15.83 -11.39
CA ALA A 177 12.14 15.22 -12.02
C ALA A 177 11.87 13.81 -12.57
N GLY A 178 10.71 13.21 -12.26
CA GLY A 178 10.35 11.86 -12.66
C GLY A 178 11.09 10.76 -11.90
N THR A 179 11.64 11.06 -10.71
CA THR A 179 12.34 10.09 -9.84
C THR A 179 11.45 9.59 -8.69
N LEU A 180 10.18 9.96 -8.71
CA LEU A 180 9.08 9.45 -7.91
C LEU A 180 7.82 9.48 -8.78
N ARG A 181 7.00 8.44 -8.77
CA ARG A 181 5.86 8.32 -9.69
C ARG A 181 4.75 9.30 -9.36
N ALA A 182 4.34 9.34 -8.09
CA ALA A 182 3.21 10.15 -7.65
C ALA A 182 3.25 10.43 -6.15
N LEU A 183 2.66 11.56 -5.78
CA LEU A 183 2.17 11.85 -4.43
C LEU A 183 0.66 11.70 -4.46
N LEU A 184 0.09 10.88 -3.59
CA LEU A 184 -1.33 10.56 -3.55
C LEU A 184 -1.94 11.12 -2.27
N PHE A 185 -3.07 11.82 -2.39
CA PHE A 185 -3.83 12.36 -1.27
C PHE A 185 -5.19 11.70 -1.27
N SER A 186 -5.46 10.89 -0.24
CA SER A 186 -6.75 10.23 -0.03
C SER A 186 -7.41 10.78 1.23
N PRO A 187 -8.70 11.13 1.22
CA PRO A 187 -9.40 11.42 2.45
C PRO A 187 -9.58 10.14 3.26
N VAL A 188 -9.52 10.24 4.59
CA VAL A 188 -10.15 9.23 5.44
C VAL A 188 -11.65 9.23 5.12
N TRP A 189 -12.21 8.03 4.94
CA TRP A 189 -13.62 7.87 4.61
C TRP A 189 -14.52 8.59 5.63
N ASP A 190 -15.42 9.44 5.14
CA ASP A 190 -16.37 10.26 5.91
C ASP A 190 -15.75 11.24 6.94
N ALA A 191 -14.43 11.51 6.90
CA ALA A 191 -13.78 12.45 7.82
C ALA A 191 -13.50 13.84 7.22
N VAL A 192 -13.22 13.90 5.91
CA VAL A 192 -12.93 15.14 5.18
C VAL A 192 -13.85 15.26 3.98
N GLU A 193 -14.48 16.43 3.84
CA GLU A 193 -15.23 16.77 2.64
C GLU A 193 -14.29 16.77 1.43
N TRP A 194 -14.64 15.99 0.40
CA TRP A 194 -13.78 15.80 -0.78
C TRP A 194 -13.46 17.11 -1.48
N ARG A 195 -14.43 18.04 -1.46
CA ARG A 195 -14.27 19.39 -1.99
C ARG A 195 -13.15 20.14 -1.27
N ASP A 196 -13.13 20.09 0.06
CA ASP A 196 -12.16 20.83 0.86
C ASP A 196 -10.75 20.32 0.55
N LEU A 197 -10.54 19.00 0.59
CA LEU A 197 -9.23 18.42 0.27
C LEU A 197 -8.77 18.78 -1.15
N ALA A 198 -9.68 18.77 -2.14
CA ALA A 198 -9.36 19.17 -3.50
C ALA A 198 -8.99 20.67 -3.59
N GLU A 199 -9.76 21.55 -2.94
CA GLU A 199 -9.49 22.99 -2.89
C GLU A 199 -8.12 23.27 -2.24
N TRP A 200 -7.79 22.58 -1.15
CA TRP A 200 -6.49 22.71 -0.49
C TRP A 200 -5.33 22.34 -1.42
N ILE A 201 -5.41 21.20 -2.12
CA ILE A 201 -4.39 20.78 -3.09
C ILE A 201 -4.21 21.84 -4.20
N LEU A 202 -5.32 22.40 -4.71
CA LEU A 202 -5.32 23.40 -5.77
C LEU A 202 -4.72 24.74 -5.32
N GLU A 203 -5.07 25.21 -4.12
CA GLU A 203 -4.57 26.44 -3.52
C GLU A 203 -3.04 26.42 -3.37
N ASP A 204 -2.50 25.34 -2.83
CA ASP A 204 -1.06 25.19 -2.59
C ASP A 204 -0.27 24.72 -3.82
N ARG A 205 -0.97 24.44 -4.93
CA ARG A 205 -0.39 23.97 -6.21
C ARG A 205 0.56 22.79 -6.02
N LEU A 206 0.17 21.86 -5.13
CA LEU A 206 0.95 20.66 -4.88
C LEU A 206 0.85 19.73 -6.11
N PRO A 207 1.96 19.09 -6.54
CA PRO A 207 1.90 18.05 -7.57
C PRO A 207 1.39 16.72 -6.97
N ALA A 208 0.28 16.81 -6.24
CA ALA A 208 -0.40 15.70 -5.60
C ALA A 208 -1.61 15.29 -6.44
N ARG A 209 -1.82 13.99 -6.55
CA ARG A 209 -3.01 13.38 -7.13
C ARG A 209 -4.04 13.18 -6.03
N PHE A 210 -5.17 13.86 -6.15
CA PHE A 210 -6.35 13.53 -5.36
C PHE A 210 -6.88 12.15 -5.78
N GLN A 211 -7.16 11.29 -4.81
CA GLN A 211 -7.75 9.98 -5.04
C GLN A 211 -8.87 9.69 -4.04
N LEU A 212 -9.85 8.91 -4.49
CA LEU A 212 -10.88 8.34 -3.64
C LEU A 212 -10.68 6.82 -3.58
N GLN A 213 -11.22 6.21 -2.53
CA GLN A 213 -11.24 4.75 -2.39
C GLN A 213 -12.36 4.18 -3.29
N LEU A 214 -12.03 3.95 -4.58
CA LEU A 214 -13.03 3.61 -5.61
C LEU A 214 -13.83 2.35 -5.25
N HIS A 215 -13.19 1.38 -4.59
CA HIS A 215 -13.85 0.15 -4.15
C HIS A 215 -15.01 0.42 -3.18
N LYS A 216 -14.85 1.38 -2.25
CA LYS A 216 -15.90 1.77 -1.31
C LYS A 216 -17.09 2.42 -2.01
N LEU A 217 -16.86 3.13 -3.12
CA LEU A 217 -17.92 3.74 -3.94
C LEU A 217 -18.68 2.70 -4.78
N ILE A 218 -18.00 1.66 -5.27
CA ILE A 218 -18.60 0.63 -6.12
C ILE A 218 -19.38 -0.40 -5.29
N TRP A 219 -18.76 -0.95 -4.26
CA TRP A 219 -19.30 -2.08 -3.50
C TRP A 219 -19.83 -1.71 -2.11
N GLY A 220 -19.41 -0.56 -1.58
CA GLY A 220 -19.75 -0.09 -0.24
C GLY A 220 -18.56 -0.14 0.72
N ALA A 221 -18.50 0.81 1.65
CA ALA A 221 -17.32 1.07 2.48
C ALA A 221 -16.88 -0.08 3.42
N ASN A 222 -17.79 -1.01 3.72
CA ASN A 222 -17.58 -2.07 4.71
C ASN A 222 -17.61 -3.48 4.09
N VAL A 223 -17.58 -3.60 2.77
CA VAL A 223 -17.59 -4.91 2.09
C VAL A 223 -16.15 -5.42 1.99
N PRO A 224 -15.81 -6.58 2.61
CA PRO A 224 -14.51 -7.20 2.44
C PRO A 224 -14.45 -8.02 1.13
N GLY A 225 -13.23 -8.31 0.66
CA GLY A 225 -13.02 -9.18 -0.50
C GLY A 225 -13.53 -8.62 -1.83
N VAL A 226 -13.57 -7.29 -1.96
CA VAL A 226 -13.98 -6.54 -3.16
C VAL A 226 -13.04 -5.37 -3.41
#